data_AF-A0A1H5A5V7-F1
#
_entry.id   AF-A0A1H5A5V7-F1
#
_cell.length_a   1.000
_cell.length_b   1.000
_cell.length_c   1.000
_cell.angle_alpha   90.00
_cell.angle_beta   90.00
_cell.angle_gamma   90.00
#
_symmetry.space_group_name_H-M   'P 1'
#
loop_
_entity.id
_entity.type
_entity.pdbx_description
1 polymer ?
#
loop_
_entity_poly.entity_id
_entity_poly.type
_entity_poly.pdbx_seq_one_letter_code
_entity_poly.pdbx_strand_id
1 'polypeptide(L)'
;MLFIKNISLCVLLMLLIQTNIEDDIVKTYNHLNKVYEYGFNKDFDSAKIHLKKASLFAVRSKKKELIAYVNIYKSRLLYWEAKTEEAKSELENLIANKVNDTLMVKLKLLYGEICIYEKNYKKAITSYIEIEDIVKENGVVKSKKDSASLYKGYNNIGYIHKKLNNLKKAKKYYKKAFKFAPSPNSKSLLLFMISNLYEKEENIPQALKYITKATQFASINKWQLMLPTYYSDLSKYYIKMGKGDSAVYFAKKGLENNTYCRLNWLNDNLGKGYWLKKEYSKAIHFFEVALNYTTLDESVEVHQNLRELYTETKKYKKALHQNAIYLKLKDSLDGLKIKQEIFEITEKYESEKKELKIELLNTSNENKELVIKKQEAKILIFGILLISFVILISIVIYYYKREEKKKHLLYVKNRELVKIINVNNKKKKKEVFVEGEKKNEIKNQILDLITDEFYLKKDATLTKVSKLINTNTSYLSKIINENYKKTFTNFINDLRISFILKKLESTSEYRKLTIEHLADIAGFTSVNAFYRAFKKHTGLTPSYYIKKRIEQN
;
A
#
# COMPACT_ATOMS: atom_id res chain seq x y z
N MET A 1 -79.99 -46.99 63.04
CA MET A 1 -78.74 -46.26 63.39
C MET A 1 -77.51 -46.75 62.61
N LEU A 2 -77.30 -48.08 62.43
CA LEU A 2 -76.17 -48.63 61.64
C LEU A 2 -76.15 -48.22 60.16
N PHE A 3 -77.31 -48.11 59.51
CA PHE A 3 -77.41 -47.78 58.09
C PHE A 3 -76.91 -46.36 57.75
N ILE A 4 -77.23 -45.38 58.60
CA ILE A 4 -76.82 -43.97 58.43
C ILE A 4 -75.31 -43.80 58.67
N LYS A 5 -74.73 -44.57 59.61
CA LYS A 5 -73.29 -44.57 59.90
C LYS A 5 -72.48 -45.14 58.72
N ASN A 6 -72.99 -46.17 58.04
CA ASN A 6 -72.36 -46.73 56.84
C ASN A 6 -72.42 -45.80 55.63
N ILE A 7 -73.52 -45.05 55.44
CA ILE A 7 -73.61 -44.04 54.37
C ILE A 7 -72.63 -42.89 54.61
N SER A 8 -72.53 -42.40 55.85
CA SER A 8 -71.57 -41.35 56.22
C SER A 8 -70.10 -41.77 56.01
N LEU A 9 -69.75 -43.01 56.36
CA LEU A 9 -68.41 -43.56 56.14
C LEU A 9 -68.10 -43.74 54.63
N CYS A 10 -69.08 -44.18 53.84
CA CYS A 10 -68.94 -44.30 52.39
C CYS A 10 -68.73 -42.93 51.71
N VAL A 11 -69.45 -41.89 52.15
CA VAL A 11 -69.27 -40.52 51.64
C VAL A 11 -67.89 -39.97 52.02
N LEU A 12 -67.43 -40.19 53.24
CA LEU A 12 -66.08 -39.78 53.69
C LEU A 12 -64.97 -40.51 52.93
N LEU A 13 -65.13 -41.82 52.68
CA LEU A 13 -64.23 -42.61 51.84
C LEU A 13 -64.23 -42.13 50.39
N MET A 14 -65.39 -41.80 49.81
CA MET A 14 -65.48 -41.25 48.46
C MET A 14 -64.79 -39.88 48.36
N LEU A 15 -64.98 -39.00 49.34
CA LEU A 15 -64.29 -37.70 49.41
C LEU A 15 -62.77 -37.86 49.55
N LEU A 16 -62.30 -38.78 50.40
CA LEU A 16 -60.87 -39.09 50.55
C LEU A 16 -60.24 -39.71 49.29
N ILE A 17 -61.00 -40.55 48.57
CA ILE A 17 -60.56 -41.10 47.29
C ILE A 17 -60.46 -39.97 46.25
N GLN A 18 -61.43 -39.05 46.23
CA GLN A 18 -61.45 -37.94 45.29
C GLN A 18 -60.31 -36.93 45.54
N THR A 19 -60.02 -36.61 46.80
CA THR A 19 -58.87 -35.74 47.15
C THR A 19 -57.53 -36.38 46.81
N ASN A 20 -57.37 -37.70 47.03
CA ASN A 20 -56.15 -38.42 46.63
C ASN A 20 -55.96 -38.47 45.11
N ILE A 21 -57.04 -38.62 44.33
CA ILE A 21 -56.97 -38.59 42.86
C ILE A 21 -56.60 -37.19 42.37
N GLU A 22 -57.15 -36.13 42.96
CA GLU A 22 -56.79 -34.74 42.61
C GLU A 22 -55.32 -34.44 42.90
N ASP A 23 -54.80 -34.92 44.03
CA ASP A 23 -53.39 -34.80 44.40
C ASP A 23 -52.47 -35.53 43.40
N ASP A 24 -52.81 -36.75 42.99
CA ASP A 24 -52.05 -37.51 41.98
C ASP A 24 -52.01 -36.79 40.61
N ILE A 25 -53.11 -36.13 40.22
CA ILE A 25 -53.17 -35.34 38.97
C ILE A 25 -52.22 -34.14 39.06
N VAL A 26 -52.27 -33.38 40.15
CA VAL A 26 -51.41 -32.21 40.37
C VAL A 26 -49.93 -32.62 40.39
N LYS A 27 -49.60 -33.70 41.12
CA LYS A 27 -48.25 -34.27 41.17
C LYS A 27 -47.76 -34.70 39.80
N THR A 28 -48.63 -35.30 38.98
CA THR A 28 -48.30 -35.65 37.60
C THR A 28 -47.89 -34.43 36.80
N TYR A 29 -48.70 -33.37 36.77
CA TYR A 29 -48.38 -32.15 36.02
C TYR A 29 -47.11 -31.46 36.53
N ASN A 30 -46.90 -31.41 37.85
CA ASN A 30 -45.68 -30.84 38.43
C ASN A 30 -44.43 -31.60 37.98
N HIS A 31 -44.48 -32.93 37.94
CA HIS A 31 -43.38 -33.72 37.43
C HIS A 31 -43.20 -33.57 35.92
N LEU A 32 -44.27 -33.50 35.12
CA LEU A 32 -44.16 -33.23 33.68
C LEU A 32 -43.54 -31.87 33.37
N ASN A 33 -43.82 -30.83 34.17
CA ASN A 33 -43.15 -29.54 34.03
C ASN A 33 -41.63 -29.68 34.24
N LYS A 34 -41.21 -30.44 35.25
CA LYS A 34 -39.78 -30.76 35.47
C LYS A 34 -39.19 -31.58 34.33
N VAL A 35 -39.92 -32.55 33.77
CA VAL A 35 -39.47 -33.29 32.57
C VAL A 35 -39.15 -32.33 31.43
N TYR A 36 -40.02 -31.35 31.19
CA TYR A 36 -39.79 -30.35 30.15
C TYR A 36 -38.59 -29.47 30.45
N GLU A 37 -38.48 -28.95 31.67
CA GLU A 37 -37.39 -28.08 32.11
C GLU A 37 -36.02 -28.77 31.98
N TYR A 38 -35.85 -29.94 32.60
CA TYR A 38 -34.60 -30.70 32.55
C TYR A 38 -34.28 -31.17 31.13
N GLY A 39 -35.27 -31.69 30.40
CA GLY A 39 -35.07 -32.15 29.03
C GLY A 39 -34.70 -31.02 28.07
N PHE A 40 -35.28 -29.83 28.22
CA PHE A 40 -34.90 -28.64 27.44
C PHE A 40 -33.45 -28.23 27.71
N ASN A 41 -33.02 -28.34 28.96
CA ASN A 41 -31.64 -28.08 29.39
C ASN A 41 -30.68 -29.25 29.12
N LYS A 42 -31.14 -30.30 28.43
CA LYS A 42 -30.38 -31.53 28.11
C LYS A 42 -29.93 -32.36 29.32
N ASP A 43 -30.52 -32.14 30.48
CA ASP A 43 -30.37 -33.02 31.65
C ASP A 43 -31.37 -34.18 31.54
N PHE A 44 -31.02 -35.15 30.70
CA PHE A 44 -31.93 -36.25 30.36
C PHE A 44 -32.14 -37.24 31.51
N ASP A 45 -31.18 -37.40 32.41
CA ASP A 45 -31.30 -38.33 33.54
C ASP A 45 -32.30 -37.81 34.57
N SER A 46 -32.20 -36.53 34.94
CA SER A 46 -33.21 -35.88 35.80
C SER A 46 -34.60 -35.89 35.14
N ALA A 47 -34.66 -35.64 33.83
CA ALA A 47 -35.91 -35.70 33.09
C ALA A 47 -36.53 -37.11 33.13
N LYS A 48 -35.75 -38.19 32.95
CA LYS A 48 -36.23 -39.58 33.04
C LYS A 48 -36.74 -39.94 34.43
N ILE A 49 -36.05 -39.49 35.49
CA ILE A 49 -36.50 -39.69 36.88
C ILE A 49 -37.87 -39.06 37.09
N HIS A 50 -38.04 -37.81 36.66
CA HIS A 50 -39.32 -37.12 36.78
C HIS A 50 -40.41 -37.72 35.89
N LEU A 51 -40.07 -38.22 34.71
CA LEU A 51 -41.01 -38.92 33.83
C LEU A 51 -41.52 -40.21 34.48
N LYS A 52 -40.63 -40.99 35.13
CA LYS A 52 -41.02 -42.20 35.87
C LYS A 52 -41.98 -41.87 37.02
N LYS A 53 -41.71 -40.79 37.78
CA LYS A 53 -42.60 -40.30 38.83
C LYS A 53 -43.96 -39.86 38.27
N ALA A 54 -43.97 -39.08 37.19
CA ALA A 54 -45.20 -38.65 36.52
C ALA A 54 -46.04 -39.85 36.03
N SER A 55 -45.39 -40.85 35.42
CA SER A 55 -46.04 -42.08 34.97
C SER A 55 -46.70 -42.83 36.12
N LEU A 56 -46.01 -42.97 37.26
CA LEU A 56 -46.56 -43.63 38.45
C LEU A 56 -47.83 -42.92 38.96
N PHE A 57 -47.80 -41.60 39.14
CA PHE A 57 -48.97 -40.84 39.59
C PHE A 57 -50.11 -40.87 38.56
N ALA A 58 -49.79 -40.78 37.26
CA ALA A 58 -50.79 -40.86 36.21
C ALA A 58 -51.53 -42.20 36.21
N VAL A 59 -50.81 -43.32 36.38
CA VAL A 59 -51.42 -44.67 36.46
C VAL A 59 -52.30 -44.79 37.70
N ARG A 60 -51.85 -44.28 38.86
CA ARG A 60 -52.64 -44.31 40.12
C ARG A 60 -53.94 -43.52 40.01
N SER A 61 -53.95 -42.41 39.26
CA SER A 61 -55.16 -41.63 39.00
C SER A 61 -56.23 -42.39 38.18
N LYS A 62 -55.85 -43.48 37.49
CA LYS A 62 -56.68 -44.25 36.55
C LYS A 62 -57.26 -43.44 35.38
N LYS A 63 -56.78 -42.21 35.14
CA LYS A 63 -57.22 -41.37 34.03
C LYS A 63 -56.43 -41.69 32.76
N LYS A 64 -57.07 -42.39 31.81
CA LYS A 64 -56.48 -42.76 30.50
C LYS A 64 -55.86 -41.56 29.76
N GLU A 65 -56.52 -40.41 29.81
CA GLU A 65 -56.06 -39.17 29.16
C GLU A 65 -54.76 -38.63 29.78
N LEU A 66 -54.62 -38.75 31.11
CA LEU A 66 -53.42 -38.32 31.81
C LEU A 66 -52.23 -39.25 31.49
N ILE A 67 -52.49 -40.56 31.40
CA ILE A 67 -51.49 -41.55 30.98
C ILE A 67 -51.02 -41.25 29.54
N ALA A 68 -51.96 -41.02 28.62
CA ALA A 68 -51.63 -40.63 27.24
C ALA A 68 -50.80 -39.34 27.21
N TYR A 69 -51.12 -38.37 28.07
CA TYR A 69 -50.37 -37.12 28.17
C TYR A 69 -48.92 -37.34 28.65
N VAL A 70 -48.70 -38.25 29.61
CA VAL A 70 -47.35 -38.66 30.03
C VAL A 70 -46.59 -39.31 28.86
N ASN A 71 -47.23 -40.15 28.06
CA ASN A 71 -46.59 -40.80 26.91
C ASN A 71 -46.21 -39.80 25.80
N ILE A 72 -46.96 -38.70 25.63
CA ILE A 72 -46.54 -37.59 24.75
C ILE A 72 -45.24 -36.95 25.26
N TYR A 73 -45.09 -36.78 26.58
CA TYR A 73 -43.85 -36.26 27.18
C TYR A 73 -42.68 -37.25 27.08
N LYS A 74 -42.95 -38.56 27.21
CA LYS A 74 -41.97 -39.61 26.92
C LYS A 74 -41.46 -39.49 25.48
N SER A 75 -42.37 -39.36 24.52
CA SER A 75 -42.04 -39.19 23.10
C SER A 75 -41.25 -37.90 22.84
N ARG A 76 -41.59 -36.80 23.54
CA ARG A 76 -40.85 -35.53 23.48
C ARG A 76 -39.41 -35.70 23.99
N LEU A 77 -39.23 -36.42 25.09
CA LEU A 77 -37.91 -36.67 25.67
C LEU A 77 -37.06 -37.53 24.73
N LEU A 78 -37.62 -38.62 24.19
CA LEU A 78 -36.97 -39.46 23.18
C LEU A 78 -36.55 -38.65 21.96
N TYR A 79 -37.40 -37.75 21.48
CA TYR A 79 -37.06 -36.83 20.39
C TYR A 79 -35.87 -35.93 20.73
N TRP A 80 -35.80 -35.36 21.93
CA TRP A 80 -34.66 -34.54 22.36
C TRP A 80 -33.37 -35.35 22.51
N GLU A 81 -33.46 -36.65 22.83
CA GLU A 81 -32.35 -37.61 22.80
C GLU A 81 -32.01 -38.10 21.38
N ALA A 82 -32.63 -37.53 20.34
CA ALA A 82 -32.48 -37.94 18.93
C ALA A 82 -32.92 -39.39 18.62
N LYS A 83 -33.75 -39.99 19.47
CA LYS A 83 -34.36 -41.33 19.28
C LYS A 83 -35.70 -41.23 18.57
N THR A 84 -35.69 -40.79 17.32
CA THR A 84 -36.91 -40.38 16.61
C THR A 84 -37.83 -41.54 16.23
N GLU A 85 -37.28 -42.72 15.91
CA GLU A 85 -38.08 -43.92 15.60
C GLU A 85 -38.91 -44.37 16.81
N GLU A 86 -38.27 -44.48 17.99
CA GLU A 86 -38.97 -44.81 19.24
C GLU A 86 -40.04 -43.76 19.58
N ALA A 87 -39.70 -42.47 19.42
CA ALA A 87 -40.64 -41.38 19.67
C ALA A 87 -41.86 -41.44 18.74
N LYS A 88 -41.67 -41.70 17.44
CA LYS A 88 -42.77 -41.84 16.48
C LYS A 88 -43.63 -43.05 16.78
N SER A 89 -43.03 -44.21 17.06
CA SER A 89 -43.77 -45.44 17.35
C SER A 89 -44.72 -45.25 18.54
N GLU A 90 -44.25 -44.60 19.60
CA GLU A 90 -45.09 -44.27 20.76
C GLU A 90 -46.27 -43.35 20.38
N LEU A 91 -46.03 -42.34 19.54
CA LEU A 91 -47.08 -41.41 19.08
C LEU A 91 -48.07 -42.07 18.12
N GLU A 92 -47.62 -42.93 17.20
CA GLU A 92 -48.49 -43.66 16.28
C GLU A 92 -49.43 -44.62 17.03
N ASN A 93 -48.94 -45.25 18.10
CA ASN A 93 -49.77 -46.06 18.99
C ASN A 93 -50.85 -45.21 19.68
N LEU A 94 -50.51 -44.00 20.17
CA LEU A 94 -51.49 -43.08 20.73
C LEU A 94 -52.52 -42.58 19.71
N ILE A 95 -52.13 -42.40 18.45
CA ILE A 95 -53.04 -42.04 17.35
C ILE A 95 -54.04 -43.16 17.10
N ALA A 96 -53.56 -44.41 16.99
CA ALA A 96 -54.39 -45.58 16.74
C ALA A 96 -55.46 -45.77 17.83
N ASN A 97 -55.11 -45.44 19.08
CA ASN A 97 -56.02 -45.55 20.23
C ASN A 97 -57.04 -44.39 20.36
N LYS A 98 -57.12 -43.48 19.38
CA LYS A 98 -58.11 -42.37 19.32
C LYS A 98 -58.27 -41.59 20.63
N VAL A 99 -57.17 -40.99 21.11
CA VAL A 99 -57.23 -40.03 22.22
C VAL A 99 -58.14 -38.82 21.89
N ASN A 100 -58.61 -38.10 22.91
CA ASN A 100 -59.44 -36.92 22.72
C ASN A 100 -58.76 -35.84 21.84
N ASP A 101 -59.56 -34.97 21.23
CA ASP A 101 -59.11 -33.94 20.27
C ASP A 101 -57.99 -33.04 20.81
N THR A 102 -58.09 -32.64 22.09
CA THR A 102 -57.09 -31.77 22.71
C THR A 102 -55.71 -32.45 22.78
N LEU A 103 -55.67 -33.73 23.12
CA LEU A 103 -54.44 -34.52 23.13
C LEU A 103 -53.99 -34.86 21.70
N MET A 104 -54.93 -35.13 20.80
CA MET A 104 -54.67 -35.38 19.38
C MET A 104 -53.95 -34.21 18.72
N VAL A 105 -54.35 -32.97 19.00
CA VAL A 105 -53.65 -31.77 18.51
C VAL A 105 -52.21 -31.71 19.03
N LYS A 106 -52.00 -31.94 20.34
CA LYS A 106 -50.65 -31.90 20.94
C LYS A 106 -49.72 -32.95 20.35
N LEU A 107 -50.23 -34.17 20.18
CA LEU A 107 -49.43 -35.27 19.67
C LEU A 107 -49.11 -35.06 18.17
N LYS A 108 -50.08 -34.63 17.35
CA LYS A 108 -49.86 -34.35 15.92
C LYS A 108 -48.86 -33.22 15.71
N LEU A 109 -48.84 -32.22 16.60
CA LEU A 109 -47.82 -31.17 16.58
C LEU A 109 -46.42 -31.76 16.76
N LEU A 110 -46.22 -32.60 17.79
CA LEU A 110 -44.94 -33.26 18.06
C LEU A 110 -44.55 -34.23 16.93
N TYR A 111 -45.49 -35.05 16.46
CA TYR A 111 -45.24 -35.98 15.35
C TYR A 111 -44.81 -35.24 14.08
N GLY A 112 -45.46 -34.12 13.75
CA GLY A 112 -45.06 -33.26 12.64
C GLY A 112 -43.67 -32.66 12.83
N GLU A 113 -43.30 -32.25 14.05
CA GLU A 113 -41.96 -31.73 14.36
C GLU A 113 -40.87 -32.79 14.15
N ILE A 114 -41.12 -34.02 14.59
CA ILE A 114 -40.22 -35.16 14.35
C ILE A 114 -40.10 -35.44 12.84
N CYS A 115 -41.21 -35.43 12.11
CA CYS A 115 -41.18 -35.61 10.65
C CYS A 115 -40.40 -34.50 9.93
N ILE A 116 -40.42 -33.26 10.41
CA ILE A 116 -39.57 -32.18 9.88
C ILE A 116 -38.09 -32.49 10.09
N TYR A 117 -37.72 -32.93 11.28
CA TYR A 117 -36.35 -33.29 11.63
C TYR A 117 -35.82 -34.39 10.71
N GLU A 118 -36.63 -35.41 10.44
CA GLU A 118 -36.34 -36.51 9.51
C GLU A 118 -36.49 -36.13 8.02
N LYS A 119 -36.81 -34.88 7.71
CA LYS A 119 -37.07 -34.37 6.36
C LYS A 119 -38.25 -35.06 5.63
N ASN A 120 -39.12 -35.76 6.35
CA ASN A 120 -40.37 -36.30 5.82
C ASN A 120 -41.46 -35.23 5.75
N TYR A 121 -41.27 -34.28 4.83
CA TYR A 121 -42.12 -33.09 4.72
C TYR A 121 -43.57 -33.40 4.36
N LYS A 122 -43.83 -34.46 3.61
CA LYS A 122 -45.20 -34.87 3.25
C LYS A 122 -45.98 -35.26 4.51
N LYS A 123 -45.45 -36.17 5.32
CA LYS A 123 -46.09 -36.58 6.58
C LYS A 123 -46.25 -35.40 7.54
N ALA A 124 -45.23 -34.55 7.67
CA ALA A 124 -45.31 -33.36 8.53
C ALA A 124 -46.46 -32.42 8.12
N ILE A 125 -46.60 -32.11 6.82
CA ILE A 125 -47.69 -31.27 6.32
C ILE A 125 -49.05 -31.91 6.59
N THR A 126 -49.20 -33.21 6.32
CA THR A 126 -50.44 -33.95 6.59
C THR A 126 -50.85 -33.81 8.06
N SER A 127 -49.92 -34.04 9.00
CA SER A 127 -50.21 -33.92 10.44
C SER A 127 -50.64 -32.51 10.86
N TYR A 128 -50.11 -31.46 10.23
CA TYR A 128 -50.51 -30.09 10.53
C TYR A 128 -51.84 -29.68 9.88
N ILE A 129 -52.20 -30.26 8.74
CA ILE A 129 -53.52 -30.05 8.12
C ILE A 129 -54.61 -30.72 8.96
N GLU A 130 -54.37 -31.94 9.44
CA GLU A 130 -55.31 -32.63 10.33
C GLU A 130 -55.59 -31.85 11.63
N ILE A 131 -54.64 -31.05 12.12
CA ILE A 131 -54.88 -30.12 13.24
C ILE A 131 -55.87 -29.02 12.85
N GLU A 132 -55.80 -28.49 11.62
CA GLU A 132 -56.76 -27.51 11.11
C GLU A 132 -58.18 -28.12 11.07
N ASP A 133 -58.29 -29.39 10.67
CA ASP A 133 -59.56 -30.11 10.57
C ASP A 133 -60.17 -30.34 11.97
N ILE A 134 -59.39 -30.88 12.93
CA ILE A 134 -59.83 -31.10 14.32
C ILE A 134 -60.30 -29.79 14.97
N VAL A 135 -59.58 -28.69 14.76
CA VAL A 135 -59.95 -27.38 15.35
C VAL A 135 -61.20 -26.80 14.70
N LYS A 136 -61.44 -27.06 13.41
CA LYS A 136 -62.62 -26.56 12.68
C LYS A 136 -63.88 -27.36 12.96
N GLU A 137 -63.78 -28.68 13.05
CA GLU A 137 -64.91 -29.56 13.41
C GLU A 137 -65.50 -29.18 14.77
N ASN A 138 -64.65 -28.68 15.67
CA ASN A 138 -65.07 -28.14 16.95
C ASN A 138 -65.79 -26.77 16.88
N GLY A 139 -65.99 -26.18 15.69
CA GLY A 139 -66.95 -25.11 15.41
C GLY A 139 -66.54 -23.71 15.86
N VAL A 140 -65.46 -23.16 15.28
CA VAL A 140 -64.76 -21.87 15.61
C VAL A 140 -63.55 -22.09 16.53
N VAL A 141 -62.48 -21.33 16.34
CA VAL A 141 -61.30 -21.29 17.24
C VAL A 141 -61.76 -20.72 18.59
N LYS A 142 -62.28 -21.60 19.46
CA LYS A 142 -62.95 -21.24 20.72
C LYS A 142 -61.98 -20.77 21.81
N SER A 143 -60.72 -21.16 21.73
CA SER A 143 -59.75 -20.85 22.78
C SER A 143 -58.42 -20.25 22.28
N LYS A 144 -57.73 -19.53 23.18
CA LYS A 144 -56.33 -19.10 22.97
C LYS A 144 -55.41 -20.29 22.66
N LYS A 145 -55.71 -21.50 23.17
CA LYS A 145 -54.92 -22.72 22.94
C LYS A 145 -55.07 -23.25 21.52
N ASP A 146 -56.29 -23.19 20.97
CA ASP A 146 -56.56 -23.60 19.58
C ASP A 146 -55.85 -22.67 18.60
N SER A 147 -55.90 -21.36 18.88
CA SER A 147 -55.17 -20.35 18.12
C SER A 147 -53.66 -20.60 18.15
N ALA A 148 -53.09 -20.89 19.33
CA ALA A 148 -51.66 -21.19 19.46
C ALA A 148 -51.24 -22.45 18.69
N SER A 149 -52.10 -23.48 18.63
CA SER A 149 -51.84 -24.73 17.91
C SER A 149 -51.88 -24.52 16.40
N LEU A 150 -52.88 -23.81 15.90
CA LEU A 150 -52.96 -23.41 14.48
C LEU A 150 -51.78 -22.54 14.06
N TYR A 151 -51.37 -21.59 14.90
CA TYR A 151 -50.16 -20.79 14.66
C TYR A 151 -48.93 -21.68 14.46
N LYS A 152 -48.68 -22.64 15.36
CA LYS A 152 -47.53 -23.56 15.26
C LYS A 152 -47.59 -24.40 13.98
N GLY A 153 -48.74 -25.00 13.69
CA GLY A 153 -48.94 -25.83 12.49
C GLY A 153 -48.67 -25.04 11.21
N TYR A 154 -49.30 -23.87 11.02
CA TYR A 154 -49.09 -23.05 9.84
C TYR A 154 -47.67 -22.49 9.74
N ASN A 155 -47.06 -22.10 10.86
CA ASN A 155 -45.67 -21.65 10.87
C ASN A 155 -44.72 -22.76 10.39
N ASN A 156 -44.95 -24.00 10.85
CA ASN A 156 -44.15 -25.15 10.45
C ASN A 156 -44.37 -25.54 8.98
N ILE A 157 -45.61 -25.49 8.47
CA ILE A 157 -45.88 -25.65 7.02
C ILE A 157 -45.16 -24.55 6.21
N GLY A 158 -45.20 -23.30 6.69
CA GLY A 158 -44.47 -22.18 6.07
C GLY A 158 -42.97 -22.43 6.02
N TYR A 159 -42.39 -22.93 7.12
CA TYR A 159 -40.99 -23.33 7.20
C TYR A 159 -40.62 -24.46 6.23
N ILE A 160 -41.45 -25.51 6.14
CA ILE A 160 -41.26 -26.62 5.20
C ILE A 160 -41.24 -26.10 3.76
N HIS A 161 -42.22 -25.27 3.38
CA HIS A 161 -42.26 -24.70 2.03
C HIS A 161 -41.07 -23.77 1.75
N LYS A 162 -40.56 -23.04 2.75
CA LYS A 162 -39.32 -22.26 2.61
C LYS A 162 -38.13 -23.18 2.30
N LYS A 163 -37.99 -24.31 3.02
CA LYS A 163 -36.93 -25.30 2.79
C LYS A 163 -37.02 -25.94 1.40
N LEU A 164 -38.24 -26.20 0.93
CA LEU A 164 -38.54 -26.69 -0.43
C LEU A 164 -38.47 -25.60 -1.51
N ASN A 165 -37.97 -24.40 -1.19
CA ASN A 165 -37.90 -23.25 -2.07
C ASN A 165 -39.25 -22.80 -2.69
N ASN A 166 -40.38 -23.19 -2.11
CA ASN A 166 -41.71 -22.77 -2.56
C ASN A 166 -42.13 -21.48 -1.85
N LEU A 167 -41.53 -20.36 -2.28
CA LEU A 167 -41.64 -19.06 -1.61
C LEU A 167 -43.09 -18.54 -1.55
N LYS A 168 -43.88 -18.78 -2.62
CA LYS A 168 -45.30 -18.40 -2.68
C LYS A 168 -46.12 -19.13 -1.61
N LYS A 169 -45.99 -20.45 -1.48
CA LYS A 169 -46.69 -21.23 -0.44
C LYS A 169 -46.18 -20.86 0.95
N ALA A 170 -44.87 -20.67 1.13
CA ALA A 170 -44.30 -20.26 2.41
C ALA A 170 -44.91 -18.93 2.90
N LYS A 171 -44.97 -17.90 2.05
CA LYS A 171 -45.63 -16.62 2.36
C LYS A 171 -47.12 -16.80 2.68
N LYS A 172 -47.85 -17.64 1.93
CA LYS A 172 -49.26 -17.93 2.17
C LYS A 172 -49.48 -18.49 3.57
N TYR A 173 -48.68 -19.47 3.97
CA TYR A 173 -48.81 -20.11 5.29
C TYR A 173 -48.32 -19.24 6.44
N TYR A 174 -47.26 -18.44 6.27
CA TYR A 174 -46.90 -17.44 7.29
C TYR A 174 -47.98 -16.37 7.48
N LYS A 175 -48.66 -15.94 6.41
CA LYS A 175 -49.84 -15.05 6.52
C LYS A 175 -51.03 -15.73 7.21
N LYS A 176 -51.25 -17.03 7.00
CA LYS A 176 -52.23 -17.81 7.77
C LYS A 176 -51.84 -17.85 9.26
N ALA A 177 -50.60 -18.20 9.59
CA ALA A 177 -50.08 -18.23 10.96
C ALA A 177 -50.23 -16.87 11.66
N PHE A 178 -50.07 -15.75 10.94
CA PHE A 178 -50.17 -14.41 11.50
C PHE A 178 -51.54 -14.12 12.12
N LYS A 179 -52.61 -14.69 11.56
CA LYS A 179 -53.98 -14.53 12.08
C LYS A 179 -54.16 -15.17 13.46
N PHE A 180 -53.37 -16.20 13.75
CA PHE A 180 -53.46 -16.99 14.99
C PHE A 180 -52.29 -16.75 15.95
N ALA A 181 -51.42 -15.78 15.64
CA ALA A 181 -50.22 -15.52 16.41
C ALA A 181 -50.56 -15.16 17.88
N PRO A 182 -50.02 -15.89 18.88
CA PRO A 182 -50.45 -15.77 20.28
C PRO A 182 -49.92 -14.51 20.98
N SER A 183 -48.92 -13.83 20.39
CA SER A 183 -48.30 -12.64 20.98
C SER A 183 -47.82 -11.66 19.90
N PRO A 184 -47.63 -10.37 20.26
CA PRO A 184 -46.98 -9.40 19.37
C PRO A 184 -45.59 -9.83 18.89
N ASN A 185 -44.81 -10.50 19.75
CA ASN A 185 -43.50 -11.05 19.38
C ASN A 185 -43.63 -12.15 18.31
N SER A 186 -44.65 -13.00 18.41
CA SER A 186 -44.95 -14.01 17.38
C SER A 186 -45.34 -13.38 16.05
N LYS A 187 -46.11 -12.27 16.07
CA LYS A 187 -46.43 -11.48 14.87
C LYS A 187 -45.17 -10.86 14.26
N SER A 188 -44.30 -10.29 15.08
CA SER A 188 -43.01 -9.73 14.66
C SER A 188 -42.16 -10.77 13.93
N LEU A 189 -42.00 -11.98 14.51
CA LEU A 189 -41.25 -13.08 13.88
C LEU A 189 -41.80 -13.48 12.52
N LEU A 190 -43.12 -13.60 12.37
CA LEU A 190 -43.72 -13.97 11.09
C LEU A 190 -43.51 -12.90 10.02
N LEU A 191 -43.56 -11.62 10.39
CA LEU A 191 -43.25 -10.52 9.48
C LEU A 191 -41.79 -10.54 9.05
N PHE A 192 -40.88 -10.81 9.98
CA PHE A 192 -39.46 -11.05 9.69
C PHE A 192 -39.26 -12.23 8.73
N MET A 193 -39.92 -13.36 8.98
CA MET A 193 -39.86 -14.51 8.07
C MET A 193 -40.37 -14.17 6.66
N ILE A 194 -41.45 -13.38 6.55
CA ILE A 194 -41.96 -12.92 5.25
C ILE A 194 -40.97 -11.95 4.58
N SER A 195 -40.31 -11.06 5.35
CA SER A 195 -39.28 -10.16 4.83
C SER A 195 -38.13 -10.95 4.19
N ASN A 196 -37.62 -11.97 4.88
CA ASN A 196 -36.54 -12.82 4.35
C ASN A 196 -36.93 -13.57 3.07
N LEU A 197 -38.23 -13.91 2.91
CA LEU A 197 -38.70 -14.51 1.66
C LEU A 197 -38.70 -13.52 0.50
N TYR A 198 -39.04 -12.25 0.74
CA TYR A 198 -38.93 -11.21 -0.28
C TYR A 198 -37.49 -10.84 -0.59
N GLU A 199 -36.59 -10.86 0.40
CA GLU A 199 -35.17 -10.72 0.16
C GLU A 199 -34.66 -11.82 -0.78
N LYS A 200 -35.08 -13.07 -0.56
CA LYS A 200 -34.70 -14.19 -1.43
C LYS A 200 -35.24 -14.06 -2.86
N GLU A 201 -36.33 -13.33 -3.05
CA GLU A 201 -36.87 -12.96 -4.37
C GLU A 201 -36.24 -11.68 -4.94
N GLU A 202 -35.20 -11.14 -4.27
CA GLU A 202 -34.55 -9.86 -4.59
C GLU A 202 -35.51 -8.65 -4.59
N ASN A 203 -36.70 -8.80 -4.01
CA ASN A 203 -37.70 -7.73 -3.88
C ASN A 203 -37.43 -6.91 -2.61
N ILE A 204 -36.38 -6.09 -2.67
CA ILE A 204 -35.94 -5.23 -1.56
C ILE A 204 -37.05 -4.31 -1.03
N PRO A 205 -37.90 -3.65 -1.85
CA PRO A 205 -38.97 -2.81 -1.34
C PRO A 205 -39.98 -3.55 -0.46
N GLN A 206 -40.38 -4.78 -0.83
CA GLN A 206 -41.26 -5.58 0.02
C GLN A 206 -40.52 -6.10 1.25
N ALA A 207 -39.28 -6.56 1.11
CA ALA A 207 -38.46 -6.98 2.24
C ALA A 207 -38.37 -5.86 3.30
N LEU A 208 -38.08 -4.64 2.86
CA LEU A 208 -38.00 -3.43 3.68
C LEU A 208 -39.33 -3.09 4.38
N LYS A 209 -40.45 -3.19 3.64
CA LYS A 209 -41.80 -2.97 4.20
C LYS A 209 -42.11 -3.94 5.35
N TYR A 210 -41.79 -5.22 5.18
CA TYR A 210 -42.10 -6.24 6.18
C TYR A 210 -41.15 -6.21 7.38
N ILE A 211 -39.85 -5.96 7.16
CA ILE A 211 -38.90 -5.82 8.29
C ILE A 211 -39.21 -4.58 9.13
N THR A 212 -39.57 -3.45 8.51
CA THR A 212 -39.95 -2.23 9.24
C THR A 212 -41.13 -2.50 10.17
N LYS A 213 -42.15 -3.23 9.69
CA LYS A 213 -43.28 -3.65 10.53
C LYS A 213 -42.84 -4.60 11.64
N ALA A 214 -41.98 -5.57 11.35
CA ALA A 214 -41.45 -6.50 12.36
C ALA A 214 -40.71 -5.74 13.48
N THR A 215 -39.89 -4.76 13.12
CA THR A 215 -39.18 -3.87 14.04
C THR A 215 -40.15 -3.06 14.89
N GLN A 216 -41.18 -2.44 14.29
CA GLN A 216 -42.18 -1.67 15.03
C GLN A 216 -42.88 -2.53 16.09
N PHE A 217 -43.28 -3.76 15.74
CA PHE A 217 -43.85 -4.70 16.71
C PHE A 217 -42.86 -5.01 17.85
N ALA A 218 -41.59 -5.30 17.54
CA ALA A 218 -40.61 -5.61 18.58
C ALA A 218 -40.27 -4.39 19.47
N SER A 219 -40.17 -3.19 18.90
CA SER A 219 -39.88 -1.95 19.64
C SER A 219 -41.00 -1.60 20.62
N ILE A 220 -42.26 -1.61 20.17
CA ILE A 220 -43.44 -1.31 21.02
C ILE A 220 -43.52 -2.29 22.20
N ASN A 221 -43.16 -3.55 21.97
CA ASN A 221 -43.22 -4.61 22.98
C ASN A 221 -41.90 -4.80 23.74
N LYS A 222 -40.94 -3.85 23.61
CA LYS A 222 -39.64 -3.87 24.27
C LYS A 222 -38.88 -5.19 24.11
N TRP A 223 -39.03 -5.84 22.96
CA TRP A 223 -38.41 -7.14 22.70
C TRP A 223 -36.96 -6.99 22.21
N GLN A 224 -36.07 -6.65 23.13
CA GLN A 224 -34.68 -6.32 22.86
C GLN A 224 -33.91 -7.44 22.15
N LEU A 225 -34.25 -8.71 22.42
CA LEU A 225 -33.56 -9.87 21.86
C LEU A 225 -33.48 -9.87 20.32
N MET A 226 -34.57 -9.47 19.63
CA MET A 226 -34.63 -9.53 18.17
C MET A 226 -34.29 -8.21 17.47
N LEU A 227 -34.30 -7.09 18.19
CA LEU A 227 -34.07 -5.77 17.61
C LEU A 227 -32.73 -5.65 16.86
N PRO A 228 -31.58 -6.15 17.37
CA PRO A 228 -30.32 -6.11 16.63
C PRO A 228 -30.38 -6.80 15.28
N THR A 229 -31.07 -7.95 15.20
CA THR A 229 -31.25 -8.68 13.92
C THR A 229 -32.07 -7.86 12.94
N TYR A 230 -33.16 -7.24 13.38
CA TYR A 230 -34.00 -6.45 12.49
C TYR A 230 -33.34 -5.16 12.03
N TYR A 231 -32.58 -4.52 12.90
CA TYR A 231 -31.78 -3.34 12.56
C TYR A 231 -30.63 -3.67 11.60
N SER A 232 -30.01 -4.83 11.76
CA SER A 232 -29.02 -5.34 10.80
C SER A 232 -29.63 -5.50 9.40
N ASP A 233 -30.80 -6.14 9.28
CA ASP A 233 -31.48 -6.29 7.99
C ASP A 233 -31.98 -4.97 7.40
N LEU A 234 -32.52 -4.07 8.22
CA LEU A 234 -32.88 -2.72 7.79
C LEU A 234 -31.66 -2.02 7.19
N SER A 235 -30.53 -2.04 7.89
CA SER A 235 -29.29 -1.43 7.42
C SER A 235 -28.83 -2.05 6.09
N LYS A 236 -28.78 -3.38 6.01
CA LYS A 236 -28.47 -4.14 4.79
C LYS A 236 -29.34 -3.74 3.60
N TYR A 237 -30.65 -3.60 3.79
CA TYR A 237 -31.55 -3.18 2.72
C TYR A 237 -31.32 -1.73 2.28
N TYR A 238 -31.00 -0.82 3.21
CA TYR A 238 -30.64 0.54 2.83
C TYR A 238 -29.30 0.63 2.09
N ILE A 239 -28.33 -0.22 2.42
CA ILE A 239 -27.07 -0.37 1.66
C ILE A 239 -27.38 -0.78 0.21
N LYS A 240 -28.23 -1.81 0.01
CA LYS A 240 -28.66 -2.24 -1.34
C LYS A 240 -29.38 -1.15 -2.13
N MET A 241 -29.96 -0.16 -1.44
CA MET A 241 -30.59 1.01 -2.06
C MET A 241 -29.65 2.21 -2.24
N GLY A 242 -28.36 2.09 -1.90
CA GLY A 242 -27.39 3.18 -1.95
C GLY A 242 -27.61 4.27 -0.89
N LYS A 243 -28.42 4.02 0.14
CA LYS A 243 -28.79 4.99 1.18
C LYS A 243 -27.87 4.88 2.40
N GLY A 244 -26.65 5.42 2.27
CA GLY A 244 -25.61 5.35 3.30
C GLY A 244 -26.03 5.90 4.68
N ASP A 245 -26.73 7.04 4.74
CA ASP A 245 -27.16 7.62 6.02
C ASP A 245 -28.14 6.73 6.79
N SER A 246 -29.15 6.19 6.09
CA SER A 246 -30.11 5.26 6.69
C SER A 246 -29.44 3.96 7.12
N ALA A 247 -28.51 3.44 6.30
CA ALA A 247 -27.73 2.26 6.65
C ALA A 247 -26.97 2.45 7.97
N VAL A 248 -26.23 3.56 8.10
CA VAL A 248 -25.48 3.89 9.31
C VAL A 248 -26.41 4.06 10.51
N TYR A 249 -27.53 4.77 10.35
CA TYR A 249 -28.50 4.97 11.43
C TYR A 249 -29.01 3.66 12.01
N PHE A 250 -29.49 2.74 11.16
CA PHE A 250 -30.04 1.48 11.65
C PHE A 250 -28.97 0.55 12.20
N ALA A 251 -27.77 0.51 11.62
CA ALA A 251 -26.69 -0.29 12.18
C ALA A 251 -26.26 0.20 13.57
N LYS A 252 -26.18 1.53 13.80
CA LYS A 252 -25.94 2.10 15.14
C LYS A 252 -27.04 1.70 16.13
N LYS A 253 -28.31 1.80 15.74
CA LYS A 253 -29.42 1.34 16.58
C LYS A 253 -29.35 -0.15 16.92
N GLY A 254 -28.82 -0.98 16.02
CA GLY A 254 -28.60 -2.39 16.29
C GLY A 254 -27.47 -2.66 17.29
N LEU A 255 -26.55 -1.72 17.49
CA LEU A 255 -25.46 -1.82 18.46
C LEU A 255 -25.85 -1.24 19.84
N GLU A 256 -26.81 -0.32 19.90
CA GLU A 256 -27.31 0.25 21.16
C GLU A 256 -27.82 -0.84 22.12
N ASN A 257 -27.22 -0.93 23.30
CA ASN A 257 -27.53 -1.92 24.34
C ASN A 257 -27.43 -3.38 23.87
N ASN A 258 -26.70 -3.63 22.77
CA ASN A 258 -26.52 -4.97 22.23
C ASN A 258 -25.28 -5.61 22.85
N THR A 259 -25.50 -6.62 23.69
CA THR A 259 -24.42 -7.25 24.45
C THR A 259 -23.76 -8.43 23.74
N TYR A 260 -24.38 -9.06 22.73
CA TYR A 260 -23.86 -10.34 22.21
C TYR A 260 -24.21 -10.73 20.77
N CYS A 261 -25.27 -10.23 20.12
CA CYS A 261 -25.72 -10.80 18.84
C CYS A 261 -25.47 -9.88 17.64
N ARG A 262 -25.14 -10.46 16.49
CA ARG A 262 -24.99 -9.72 15.21
C ARG A 262 -23.90 -8.63 15.15
N LEU A 263 -22.95 -8.62 16.09
CA LEU A 263 -21.91 -7.57 16.16
C LEU A 263 -21.07 -7.48 14.87
N ASN A 264 -20.69 -8.63 14.30
CA ASN A 264 -20.02 -8.70 13.00
C ASN A 264 -20.81 -8.00 11.88
N TRP A 265 -22.04 -8.44 11.61
CA TRP A 265 -22.87 -7.90 10.52
C TRP A 265 -23.25 -6.44 10.73
N LEU A 266 -23.48 -6.01 11.98
CA LEU A 266 -23.79 -4.62 12.28
C LEU A 266 -22.59 -3.70 12.01
N ASN A 267 -21.38 -4.11 12.39
CA ASN A 267 -20.17 -3.33 12.11
C ASN A 267 -19.80 -3.38 10.62
N ASP A 268 -19.96 -4.52 9.94
CA ASP A 268 -19.77 -4.60 8.48
C ASP A 268 -20.76 -3.69 7.74
N ASN A 269 -22.03 -3.65 8.17
CA ASN A 269 -23.01 -2.72 7.64
C ASN A 269 -22.66 -1.24 7.94
N LEU A 270 -22.06 -0.93 9.09
CA LEU A 270 -21.53 0.41 9.34
C LEU A 270 -20.39 0.74 8.37
N GLY A 271 -19.48 -0.19 8.15
CA GLY A 271 -18.39 -0.07 7.17
C GLY A 271 -18.93 0.27 5.78
N LYS A 272 -19.86 -0.54 5.27
CA LYS A 272 -20.55 -0.31 3.98
C LYS A 272 -21.33 1.01 3.96
N GLY A 273 -22.01 1.35 5.05
CA GLY A 273 -22.77 2.60 5.18
C GLY A 273 -21.87 3.84 5.07
N TYR A 274 -20.75 3.86 5.80
CA TYR A 274 -19.76 4.95 5.70
C TYR A 274 -19.02 4.97 4.36
N TRP A 275 -18.82 3.79 3.75
CA TRP A 275 -18.25 3.70 2.42
C TRP A 275 -19.15 4.37 1.37
N LEU A 276 -20.46 4.09 1.37
CA LEU A 276 -21.43 4.80 0.52
C LEU A 276 -21.43 6.31 0.73
N LYS A 277 -21.14 6.76 1.95
CA LYS A 277 -21.00 8.18 2.30
C LYS A 277 -19.65 8.80 1.93
N LYS A 278 -18.73 8.02 1.35
CA LYS A 278 -17.33 8.40 1.05
C LYS A 278 -16.51 8.79 2.29
N GLU A 279 -16.94 8.37 3.48
CA GLU A 279 -16.22 8.56 4.74
C GLU A 279 -15.24 7.38 4.96
N TYR A 280 -14.27 7.23 4.05
CA TYR A 280 -13.45 6.01 3.92
C TYR A 280 -12.69 5.61 5.19
N SER A 281 -12.20 6.56 5.98
CA SER A 281 -11.49 6.25 7.24
C SER A 281 -12.40 5.58 8.26
N LYS A 282 -13.67 6.01 8.37
CA LYS A 282 -14.66 5.38 9.24
C LYS A 282 -15.08 4.03 8.67
N ALA A 283 -15.23 3.92 7.35
CA ALA A 283 -15.54 2.66 6.71
C ALA A 283 -14.50 1.57 7.02
N ILE A 284 -13.21 1.88 6.85
CA ILE A 284 -12.10 0.99 7.20
C ILE A 284 -12.16 0.59 8.68
N HIS A 285 -12.30 1.57 9.58
CA HIS A 285 -12.39 1.30 11.02
C HIS A 285 -13.50 0.30 11.35
N PHE A 286 -14.71 0.49 10.83
CA PHE A 286 -15.83 -0.40 11.14
C PHE A 286 -15.70 -1.78 10.49
N PHE A 287 -15.07 -1.89 9.31
CA PHE A 287 -14.71 -3.20 8.76
C PHE A 287 -13.68 -3.94 9.63
N GLU A 288 -12.66 -3.24 10.14
CA GLU A 288 -11.68 -3.83 11.07
C GLU A 288 -12.34 -4.25 12.39
N VAL A 289 -13.27 -3.44 12.92
CA VAL A 289 -14.06 -3.83 14.09
C VAL A 289 -14.93 -5.05 13.81
N ALA A 290 -15.52 -5.16 12.62
CA ALA A 290 -16.34 -6.31 12.25
C ALA A 290 -15.53 -7.61 12.30
N LEU A 291 -14.28 -7.59 11.82
CA LEU A 291 -13.37 -8.75 11.82
C LEU A 291 -13.10 -9.31 13.22
N ASN A 292 -13.16 -8.48 14.27
CA ASN A 292 -12.98 -8.93 15.66
C ASN A 292 -14.12 -9.85 16.14
N TYR A 293 -15.26 -9.84 15.44
CA TYR A 293 -16.46 -10.61 15.79
C TYR A 293 -16.84 -11.66 14.74
N THR A 294 -16.09 -11.79 13.65
CA THR A 294 -16.38 -12.77 12.58
C THR A 294 -15.78 -14.12 12.89
N THR A 295 -16.53 -15.18 12.59
CA THR A 295 -15.93 -16.51 12.34
C THR A 295 -15.17 -16.51 11.01
N LEU A 296 -14.36 -17.55 10.78
CA LEU A 296 -13.53 -17.66 9.58
C LEU A 296 -14.35 -17.50 8.28
N ASP A 297 -15.50 -18.18 8.18
CA ASP A 297 -16.39 -18.12 7.01
C ASP A 297 -17.06 -16.74 6.84
N GLU A 298 -17.42 -16.08 7.93
CA GLU A 298 -18.08 -14.77 7.91
C GLU A 298 -17.12 -13.62 7.56
N SER A 299 -15.81 -13.83 7.74
CA SER A 299 -14.79 -12.82 7.45
C SER A 299 -14.57 -12.59 5.95
N VAL A 300 -14.98 -13.53 5.08
CA VAL A 300 -14.81 -13.49 3.62
C VAL A 300 -15.35 -12.19 3.02
N GLU A 301 -16.60 -11.86 3.34
CA GLU A 301 -17.27 -10.66 2.79
C GLU A 301 -16.58 -9.38 3.28
N VAL A 302 -16.15 -9.34 4.54
CA VAL A 302 -15.48 -8.18 5.12
C VAL A 302 -14.11 -7.96 4.48
N HIS A 303 -13.33 -9.02 4.24
CA HIS A 303 -12.05 -8.94 3.52
C HIS A 303 -12.23 -8.49 2.07
N GLN A 304 -13.30 -8.93 1.40
CA GLN A 304 -13.67 -8.43 0.07
C GLN A 304 -13.96 -6.93 0.09
N ASN A 305 -14.76 -6.46 1.06
CA ASN A 305 -15.08 -5.03 1.19
C ASN A 305 -13.82 -4.18 1.44
N LEU A 306 -12.94 -4.64 2.33
CA LEU A 306 -11.66 -3.96 2.60
C LEU A 306 -10.75 -3.92 1.36
N ARG A 307 -10.67 -5.02 0.60
CA ARG A 307 -9.92 -5.08 -0.67
C ARG A 307 -10.42 -4.01 -1.65
N GLU A 308 -11.72 -3.96 -1.88
CA GLU A 308 -12.34 -3.04 -2.84
C GLU A 308 -12.15 -1.58 -2.38
N LEU A 309 -12.39 -1.29 -1.10
CA LEU A 309 -12.19 0.03 -0.52
C LEU A 309 -10.72 0.48 -0.56
N TYR A 310 -9.76 -0.41 -0.30
CA TYR A 310 -8.35 -0.08 -0.43
C TYR A 310 -7.94 0.15 -1.88
N THR A 311 -8.58 -0.52 -2.85
CA THR A 311 -8.35 -0.29 -4.28
C THR A 311 -8.88 1.08 -4.71
N GLU A 312 -10.09 1.44 -4.27
CA GLU A 312 -10.71 2.74 -4.54
C GLU A 312 -9.89 3.90 -3.94
N THR A 313 -9.34 3.71 -2.74
CA THR A 313 -8.49 4.70 -2.06
C THR A 313 -7.01 4.64 -2.48
N LYS A 314 -6.69 3.91 -3.56
CA LYS A 314 -5.33 3.75 -4.12
C LYS A 314 -4.28 3.21 -3.13
N LYS A 315 -4.71 2.46 -2.12
CA LYS A 315 -3.85 1.80 -1.13
C LYS A 315 -3.53 0.38 -1.57
N TYR A 316 -2.95 0.21 -2.75
CA TYR A 316 -2.81 -1.08 -3.43
C TYR A 316 -2.07 -2.16 -2.63
N LYS A 317 -1.04 -1.80 -1.85
CA LYS A 317 -0.35 -2.76 -0.96
C LYS A 317 -1.29 -3.37 0.07
N LYS A 318 -2.18 -2.56 0.66
CA LYS A 318 -3.19 -3.04 1.62
C LYS A 318 -4.29 -3.83 0.91
N ALA A 319 -4.72 -3.39 -0.27
CA ALA A 319 -5.68 -4.12 -1.09
C ALA A 319 -5.18 -5.54 -1.44
N LEU A 320 -3.92 -5.66 -1.86
CA LEU A 320 -3.28 -6.93 -2.17
C LEU A 320 -3.19 -7.85 -0.95
N HIS A 321 -2.85 -7.32 0.22
CA HIS A 321 -2.84 -8.08 1.47
C HIS A 321 -4.23 -8.62 1.83
N GLN A 322 -5.28 -7.79 1.77
CA GLN A 322 -6.65 -8.23 2.07
C GLN A 322 -7.15 -9.26 1.04
N ASN A 323 -6.76 -9.10 -0.23
CA ASN A 323 -7.07 -10.06 -1.27
C ASN A 323 -6.42 -11.43 -1.00
N ALA A 324 -5.16 -11.48 -0.56
CA ALA A 324 -4.49 -12.74 -0.22
C ALA A 324 -5.24 -13.52 0.89
N ILE A 325 -5.76 -12.80 1.89
CA ILE A 325 -6.59 -13.40 2.95
C ILE A 325 -7.92 -13.88 2.37
N TYR A 326 -8.61 -13.05 1.59
CA TYR A 326 -9.87 -13.41 0.92
C TYR A 326 -9.74 -14.70 0.10
N LEU A 327 -8.66 -14.87 -0.66
CA LEU A 327 -8.42 -16.06 -1.49
C LEU A 327 -8.25 -17.32 -0.64
N LYS A 328 -7.42 -17.25 0.41
CA LYS A 328 -7.22 -18.37 1.33
C LYS A 328 -8.53 -18.84 1.96
N LEU A 329 -9.47 -17.92 2.19
CA LEU A 329 -10.79 -18.22 2.74
C LEU A 329 -11.77 -18.75 1.68
N LYS A 330 -11.59 -18.41 0.40
CA LYS A 330 -12.51 -18.69 -0.71
C LYS A 330 -12.09 -19.89 -1.58
N ASP A 331 -11.10 -20.69 -1.18
CA ASP A 331 -10.55 -21.82 -1.99
C ASP A 331 -11.55 -22.96 -2.33
N SER A 332 -12.85 -22.74 -2.16
CA SER A 332 -13.92 -23.45 -2.87
C SER A 332 -14.95 -22.44 -3.44
N LEU A 333 -14.64 -21.76 -4.56
CA LEU A 333 -15.52 -21.37 -5.69
C LEU A 333 -14.94 -20.17 -6.49
N ASP A 334 -14.84 -20.35 -7.82
CA ASP A 334 -14.58 -19.35 -8.89
C ASP A 334 -13.14 -18.80 -9.11
N GLY A 335 -12.19 -19.69 -9.41
CA GLY A 335 -10.78 -19.32 -9.67
C GLY A 335 -10.45 -18.56 -10.97
N LEU A 336 -11.37 -18.38 -11.93
CA LEU A 336 -11.06 -17.76 -13.24
C LEU A 336 -11.28 -16.24 -13.27
N LYS A 337 -12.43 -15.74 -12.81
CA LYS A 337 -12.72 -14.29 -12.76
C LYS A 337 -11.76 -13.54 -11.83
N ILE A 338 -11.40 -14.20 -10.74
CA ILE A 338 -10.47 -13.70 -9.74
C ILE A 338 -9.04 -13.54 -10.30
N LYS A 339 -8.57 -14.47 -11.15
CA LYS A 339 -7.25 -14.36 -11.80
C LYS A 339 -7.14 -13.13 -12.71
N GLN A 340 -8.22 -12.77 -13.37
CA GLN A 340 -8.27 -11.59 -14.24
C GLN A 340 -8.23 -10.29 -13.43
N GLU A 341 -8.97 -10.21 -12.31
CA GLU A 341 -8.87 -9.09 -11.37
C GLU A 341 -7.46 -8.96 -10.75
N ILE A 342 -6.77 -10.08 -10.48
CA ILE A 342 -5.37 -10.09 -9.99
C ILE A 342 -4.46 -9.40 -11.00
N PHE A 343 -4.54 -9.81 -12.27
CA PHE A 343 -3.69 -9.25 -13.33
C PHE A 343 -3.85 -7.73 -13.43
N GLU A 344 -5.09 -7.23 -13.36
CA GLU A 344 -5.37 -5.79 -13.40
C GLU A 344 -4.82 -5.02 -12.19
N ILE A 345 -4.93 -5.57 -10.98
CA ILE A 345 -4.40 -4.92 -9.77
C ILE A 345 -2.87 -4.92 -9.78
N THR A 346 -2.23 -6.02 -10.20
CA THR A 346 -0.77 -6.10 -10.29
C THR A 346 -0.21 -5.16 -11.36
N GLU A 347 -0.85 -5.08 -12.53
CA GLU A 347 -0.46 -4.14 -13.60
C GLU A 347 -0.55 -2.70 -13.13
N LYS A 348 -1.65 -2.30 -12.46
CA LYS A 348 -1.80 -0.94 -11.92
C LYS A 348 -0.72 -0.60 -10.89
N TYR A 349 -0.45 -1.49 -9.96
CA TYR A 349 0.60 -1.28 -8.95
C TYR A 349 2.00 -1.16 -9.59
N GLU A 350 2.31 -2.00 -10.59
CA GLU A 350 3.58 -1.92 -11.30
C GLU A 350 3.68 -0.68 -12.19
N SER A 351 2.60 -0.27 -12.83
CA SER A 351 2.51 0.96 -13.64
C SER A 351 2.79 2.19 -12.79
N GLU A 352 2.15 2.33 -11.63
CA GLU A 352 2.41 3.45 -10.71
C GLU A 352 3.87 3.47 -10.22
N LYS A 353 4.45 2.30 -9.93
CA LYS A 353 5.87 2.21 -9.56
C LYS A 353 6.79 2.65 -10.71
N LYS A 354 6.43 2.34 -11.95
CA LYS A 354 7.16 2.79 -13.15
C LYS A 354 6.98 4.29 -13.38
N GLU A 355 5.77 4.83 -13.23
CA GLU A 355 5.49 6.27 -13.34
C GLU A 355 6.25 7.08 -12.29
N LEU A 356 6.22 6.67 -11.02
CA LEU A 356 6.99 7.31 -9.95
C LEU A 356 8.49 7.31 -10.25
N LYS A 357 9.00 6.22 -10.84
CA LYS A 357 10.40 6.12 -11.27
C LYS A 357 10.70 7.07 -12.44
N ILE A 358 9.79 7.21 -13.40
CA ILE A 358 9.91 8.15 -14.53
C ILE A 358 9.90 9.59 -14.02
N GLU A 359 9.00 9.92 -13.10
CA GLU A 359 8.92 11.25 -12.47
C GLU A 359 10.22 11.59 -11.74
N LEU A 360 10.74 10.68 -10.91
CA LEU A 360 12.02 10.86 -10.23
C LEU A 360 13.20 11.04 -11.21
N LEU A 361 13.21 10.29 -12.32
CA LEU A 361 14.23 10.43 -13.37
C LEU A 361 14.10 11.77 -14.09
N ASN A 362 12.89 12.24 -14.37
CA ASN A 362 12.63 13.54 -15.01
C ASN A 362 13.08 14.69 -14.10
N THR A 363 12.72 14.68 -12.81
CA THR A 363 13.20 15.67 -11.84
C THR A 363 14.72 15.63 -11.69
N SER A 364 15.35 14.45 -11.74
CA SER A 364 16.81 14.34 -11.74
C SER A 364 17.46 14.92 -13.00
N ASN A 365 16.85 14.71 -14.17
CA ASN A 365 17.31 15.24 -15.45
C ASN A 365 17.16 16.76 -15.56
N GLU A 366 16.03 17.33 -15.14
CA GLU A 366 15.81 18.79 -15.08
C GLU A 366 16.87 19.48 -14.21
N ASN A 367 17.19 18.88 -13.06
CA ASN A 367 18.26 19.40 -12.20
C ASN A 367 19.64 19.37 -12.89
N LYS A 368 19.93 18.34 -13.70
CA LYS A 368 21.18 18.28 -14.49
C LYS A 368 21.21 19.35 -15.58
N GLU A 369 20.11 19.58 -16.29
CA GLU A 369 20.04 20.65 -17.30
C GLU A 369 20.26 22.03 -16.69
N LEU A 370 19.68 22.30 -15.51
CA LEU A 370 19.91 23.56 -14.80
C LEU A 370 21.39 23.74 -14.41
N VAL A 371 22.09 22.67 -14.04
CA VAL A 371 23.53 22.72 -13.76
C VAL A 371 24.33 23.00 -15.03
N ILE A 372 23.99 22.37 -16.15
CA ILE A 372 24.65 22.60 -17.45
C ILE A 372 24.46 24.06 -17.91
N LYS A 373 23.22 24.59 -17.89
CA LYS A 373 22.96 25.99 -18.24
C LYS A 373 23.75 26.99 -17.38
N LYS A 374 23.91 26.69 -16.08
CA LYS A 374 24.75 27.49 -15.18
C LYS A 374 26.23 27.43 -15.56
N GLN A 375 26.73 26.30 -16.06
CA GLN A 375 28.11 26.17 -16.53
C GLN A 375 28.33 26.91 -17.85
N GLU A 376 27.41 26.81 -18.81
CA GLU A 376 27.46 27.53 -20.08
C GLU A 376 27.49 29.05 -19.89
N ALA A 377 26.64 29.58 -18.99
CA ALA A 377 26.64 30.99 -18.65
C ALA A 377 27.99 31.46 -18.07
N LYS A 378 28.64 30.65 -17.22
CA LYS A 378 29.98 30.96 -16.71
C LYS A 378 31.02 31.01 -17.83
N ILE A 379 30.99 30.05 -18.75
CA ILE A 379 31.91 30.01 -19.90
C ILE A 379 31.74 31.26 -20.77
N LEU A 380 30.50 31.65 -21.06
CA LEU A 380 30.20 32.85 -21.84
C LEU A 380 30.72 34.13 -21.17
N ILE A 381 30.52 34.27 -19.85
CA ILE A 381 31.06 35.40 -19.07
C ILE A 381 32.59 35.46 -19.17
N PHE A 382 33.28 34.33 -18.99
CA PHE A 382 34.74 34.27 -19.14
C PHE A 382 35.20 34.64 -20.55
N GLY A 383 34.47 34.21 -21.59
CA GLY A 383 34.74 34.58 -22.99
C GLY A 383 34.64 36.09 -23.24
N ILE A 384 33.59 36.74 -22.73
CA ILE A 384 33.42 38.20 -22.84
C ILE A 384 34.55 38.94 -22.14
N LEU A 385 34.95 38.51 -20.93
CA LEU A 385 36.06 39.10 -20.20
C LEU A 385 37.38 38.99 -20.98
N LEU A 386 37.64 37.85 -21.63
CA LEU A 386 38.83 37.64 -22.44
C LEU A 386 38.85 38.57 -23.67
N ILE A 387 37.73 38.73 -24.36
CA ILE A 387 37.62 39.63 -25.52
C ILE A 387 37.84 41.08 -25.09
N SER A 388 37.21 41.50 -23.99
CA SER A 388 37.40 42.84 -23.41
C SER A 388 38.87 43.11 -23.08
N PHE A 389 39.56 42.12 -22.51
CA PHE A 389 40.99 42.21 -22.22
C PHE A 389 41.86 42.37 -23.48
N VAL A 390 41.55 41.63 -24.56
CA VAL A 390 42.24 41.77 -25.85
C VAL A 390 42.01 43.14 -26.48
N ILE A 391 40.79 43.68 -26.39
CA ILE A 391 40.46 45.03 -26.86
C ILE A 391 41.27 46.07 -26.07
N LEU A 392 41.32 45.95 -24.74
CA LEU A 392 42.09 46.84 -23.88
C LEU A 392 43.58 46.84 -24.25
N ILE A 393 44.17 45.66 -24.46
CA ILE A 393 45.56 45.53 -24.93
C ILE A 393 45.74 46.19 -26.30
N SER A 394 44.81 45.98 -27.23
CA SER A 394 44.87 46.56 -28.57
C SER A 394 44.82 48.08 -28.53
N ILE A 395 44.00 48.64 -27.65
CA ILE A 395 43.93 50.08 -27.38
C ILE A 395 45.29 50.58 -26.84
N VAL A 396 45.86 49.89 -25.85
CA VAL A 396 47.20 50.24 -25.30
C VAL A 396 48.27 50.21 -26.39
N ILE A 397 48.30 49.16 -27.23
CA ILE A 397 49.23 49.04 -28.36
C ILE A 397 49.01 50.17 -29.37
N TYR A 398 47.76 50.52 -29.67
CA TYR A 398 47.42 51.62 -30.57
C TYR A 398 47.95 52.96 -30.04
N TYR A 399 47.74 53.26 -28.75
CA TYR A 399 48.29 54.46 -28.11
C TYR A 399 49.82 54.47 -28.12
N TYR A 400 50.46 53.33 -27.84
CA TYR A 400 51.92 53.18 -27.89
C TYR A 400 52.48 53.46 -29.30
N LYS A 401 51.88 52.88 -30.36
CA LYS A 401 52.28 53.15 -31.76
C LYS A 401 52.02 54.60 -32.17
N ARG A 402 50.94 55.22 -31.68
CA ARG A 402 50.66 56.64 -31.93
C ARG A 402 51.72 57.55 -31.31
N GLU A 403 52.15 57.26 -30.08
CA GLU A 403 53.29 57.90 -29.41
C GLU A 403 54.59 57.74 -30.22
N GLU A 404 54.88 56.53 -30.69
CA GLU A 404 56.06 56.26 -31.52
C GLU A 404 56.05 57.05 -32.84
N LYS A 405 54.89 57.13 -33.52
CA LYS A 405 54.73 57.96 -34.72
C LYS A 405 54.96 59.45 -34.44
N LYS A 406 54.49 59.98 -33.30
CA LYS A 406 54.78 61.35 -32.89
C LYS A 406 56.29 61.57 -32.68
N LYS A 407 56.98 60.64 -32.03
CA LYS A 407 58.45 60.67 -31.85
C LYS A 407 59.18 60.60 -33.19
N HIS A 408 58.74 59.74 -34.12
CA HIS A 408 59.30 59.66 -35.47
C HIS A 408 59.06 60.95 -36.27
N LEU A 409 57.85 61.53 -36.21
CA LEU A 409 57.56 62.81 -36.86
C LEU A 409 58.42 63.95 -36.29
N LEU A 410 58.61 63.97 -34.97
CA LEU A 410 59.52 64.89 -34.29
C LEU A 410 60.98 64.66 -34.75
N TYR A 411 61.41 63.41 -34.88
CA TYR A 411 62.72 63.05 -35.43
C TYR A 411 62.91 63.53 -36.88
N VAL A 412 61.91 63.37 -37.75
CA VAL A 412 61.95 63.85 -39.13
C VAL A 412 62.00 65.38 -39.19
N LYS A 413 61.19 66.09 -38.38
CA LYS A 413 61.28 67.55 -38.24
C LYS A 413 62.68 67.99 -37.76
N ASN A 414 63.23 67.31 -36.75
CA ASN A 414 64.59 67.56 -36.26
C ASN A 414 65.64 67.28 -37.35
N ARG A 415 65.45 66.26 -38.19
CA ARG A 415 66.32 65.95 -39.34
C ARG A 415 66.23 67.03 -40.43
N GLU A 416 65.07 67.61 -40.68
CA GLU A 416 64.92 68.75 -41.60
C GLU A 416 65.61 70.01 -41.07
N LEU A 417 65.54 70.26 -39.75
CA LEU A 417 66.34 71.30 -39.10
C LEU A 417 67.85 71.04 -39.29
N VAL A 418 68.30 69.78 -39.16
CA VAL A 418 69.69 69.37 -39.45
C VAL A 418 70.04 69.52 -40.94
N LYS A 419 69.10 69.35 -41.87
CA LYS A 419 69.33 69.65 -43.31
C LYS A 419 69.54 71.13 -43.56
N ILE A 420 68.83 72.03 -42.87
CA ILE A 420 69.08 73.48 -42.95
C ILE A 420 70.49 73.81 -42.43
N ILE A 421 70.91 73.17 -41.34
CA ILE A 421 72.26 73.32 -40.76
C ILE A 421 73.36 72.78 -41.71
N ASN A 422 73.07 71.71 -42.46
CA ASN A 422 74.04 71.03 -43.34
C ASN A 422 74.15 71.61 -44.77
N VAL A 423 73.39 72.66 -45.13
CA VAL A 423 73.58 73.40 -46.41
C VAL A 423 74.89 74.21 -46.42
N ASN A 424 75.51 74.47 -45.26
CA ASN A 424 76.71 75.29 -45.15
C ASN A 424 78.06 74.55 -45.21
N ASN A 425 78.13 73.23 -45.44
CA ASN A 425 79.42 72.56 -45.54
C ASN A 425 79.41 71.40 -46.55
N LYS A 426 79.94 71.66 -47.75
CA LYS A 426 80.34 70.63 -48.73
C LYS A 426 81.87 70.57 -48.84
N LYS A 427 82.46 69.37 -48.67
CA LYS A 427 83.43 68.78 -49.62
C LYS A 427 83.93 67.38 -49.23
N LYS A 428 83.88 66.48 -50.23
CA LYS A 428 84.76 65.32 -50.56
C LYS A 428 84.73 64.08 -49.64
N LYS A 429 84.90 62.82 -50.08
CA LYS A 429 84.95 62.11 -51.39
C LYS A 429 84.95 60.57 -51.11
N LYS A 430 84.59 59.77 -52.14
CA LYS A 430 84.94 58.36 -52.44
C LYS A 430 84.08 57.18 -51.91
N GLU A 431 83.56 56.43 -52.88
CA GLU A 431 83.07 55.05 -52.87
C GLU A 431 84.20 54.03 -52.57
N VAL A 432 83.83 52.81 -52.12
CA VAL A 432 84.15 51.51 -52.79
C VAL A 432 83.68 50.32 -51.93
N PHE A 433 83.16 49.32 -52.64
CA PHE A 433 82.67 48.01 -52.25
C PHE A 433 83.82 46.98 -52.18
N VAL A 434 84.09 46.35 -51.02
CA VAL A 434 84.94 45.14 -50.86
C VAL A 434 84.50 44.38 -49.59
N GLU A 435 83.70 43.31 -49.70
CA GLU A 435 83.15 42.58 -48.53
C GLU A 435 83.56 41.09 -48.44
N GLY A 436 84.52 40.63 -49.26
CA GLY A 436 84.87 39.19 -49.39
C GLY A 436 85.96 38.65 -48.43
N GLU A 437 87.16 39.25 -48.39
CA GLU A 437 88.32 38.65 -47.70
C GLU A 437 88.28 38.84 -46.17
N LYS A 438 87.92 40.03 -45.70
CA LYS A 438 87.82 40.37 -44.26
C LYS A 438 86.77 39.52 -43.52
N LYS A 439 85.79 38.99 -44.25
CA LYS A 439 84.76 38.09 -43.72
C LYS A 439 85.32 36.70 -43.36
N ASN A 440 86.27 36.18 -44.14
CA ASN A 440 86.86 34.87 -43.90
C ASN A 440 87.87 34.90 -42.74
N GLU A 441 88.64 35.98 -42.60
CA GLU A 441 89.55 36.19 -41.47
C GLU A 441 88.81 36.22 -40.13
N ILE A 442 87.72 37.01 -40.04
CA ILE A 442 86.88 37.09 -38.85
C ILE A 442 86.21 35.74 -38.55
N LYS A 443 85.87 34.95 -39.57
CA LYS A 443 85.28 33.61 -39.38
C LYS A 443 86.27 32.66 -38.70
N ASN A 444 87.53 32.68 -39.10
CA ASN A 444 88.57 31.83 -38.48
C ASN A 444 88.85 32.27 -37.04
N GLN A 445 88.96 33.57 -36.79
CA GLN A 445 89.15 34.11 -35.43
C GLN A 445 87.97 33.80 -34.49
N ILE A 446 86.73 33.73 -35.01
CA ILE A 446 85.58 33.26 -34.23
C ILE A 446 85.73 31.78 -33.86
N LEU A 447 86.26 30.94 -34.76
CA LEU A 447 86.46 29.52 -34.51
C LEU A 447 87.57 29.27 -33.47
N ASP A 448 88.64 30.06 -33.52
CA ASP A 448 89.72 30.01 -32.52
C ASP A 448 89.18 30.35 -31.12
N LEU A 449 88.36 31.40 -30.99
CA LEU A 449 87.72 31.76 -29.72
C LEU A 449 86.72 30.72 -29.19
N ILE A 450 86.14 29.90 -30.07
CA ILE A 450 85.30 28.77 -29.66
C ILE A 450 86.17 27.63 -29.14
N THR A 451 87.30 27.37 -29.80
CA THR A 451 88.27 26.34 -29.41
C THR A 451 88.89 26.66 -28.06
N ASP A 452 89.16 27.94 -27.77
CA ASP A 452 89.68 28.43 -26.49
C ASP A 452 88.61 28.54 -25.37
N GLU A 453 87.40 28.04 -25.62
CA GLU A 453 86.26 28.09 -24.69
C GLU A 453 85.94 29.49 -24.13
N PHE A 454 86.31 30.56 -24.84
CA PHE A 454 86.13 31.95 -24.38
C PHE A 454 84.66 32.27 -24.07
N TYR A 455 83.73 31.56 -24.72
CA TYR A 455 82.29 31.68 -24.49
C TYR A 455 81.89 31.38 -23.04
N LEU A 456 82.66 30.63 -22.25
CA LEU A 456 82.36 30.37 -20.84
C LEU A 456 82.65 31.57 -19.90
N LYS A 457 83.33 32.62 -20.38
CA LYS A 457 83.58 33.82 -19.57
C LYS A 457 82.31 34.69 -19.50
N LYS A 458 81.93 35.14 -18.30
CA LYS A 458 80.72 35.96 -18.08
C LYS A 458 80.72 37.27 -18.87
N ASP A 459 81.89 37.81 -19.18
CA ASP A 459 82.10 39.04 -19.92
C ASP A 459 82.33 38.84 -21.43
N ALA A 460 82.05 37.64 -21.96
CA ALA A 460 82.01 37.32 -23.39
C ALA A 460 80.86 38.03 -24.11
N THR A 461 80.95 39.36 -24.13
CA THR A 461 80.02 40.29 -24.74
C THR A 461 80.45 40.63 -26.16
N LEU A 462 79.50 41.03 -27.00
CA LEU A 462 79.77 41.41 -28.39
C LEU A 462 80.85 42.50 -28.49
N THR A 463 80.84 43.46 -27.57
CA THR A 463 81.84 44.54 -27.50
C THR A 463 83.24 44.04 -27.15
N LYS A 464 83.35 43.04 -26.27
CA LYS A 464 84.65 42.50 -25.87
C LYS A 464 85.22 41.56 -26.95
N VAL A 465 84.37 40.72 -27.55
CA VAL A 465 84.77 39.83 -28.64
C VAL A 465 85.15 40.60 -29.90
N SER A 466 84.40 41.65 -30.26
CA SER A 466 84.76 42.49 -31.42
C SER A 466 86.11 43.18 -31.25
N LYS A 467 86.44 43.66 -30.04
CA LYS A 467 87.78 44.21 -29.74
C LYS A 467 88.89 43.15 -29.84
N LEU A 468 88.65 41.93 -29.33
CA LEU A 468 89.64 40.85 -29.34
C LEU A 468 90.01 40.38 -30.75
N ILE A 469 89.03 40.34 -31.66
CA ILE A 469 89.23 39.94 -33.07
C ILE A 469 89.42 41.16 -34.00
N ASN A 470 89.77 42.31 -33.42
CA ASN A 470 90.09 43.57 -34.11
C ASN A 470 89.04 44.02 -35.16
N THR A 471 87.76 44.01 -34.77
CA THR A 471 86.62 44.45 -35.60
C THR A 471 85.64 45.32 -34.81
N ASN A 472 84.56 45.78 -35.45
CA ASN A 472 83.48 46.50 -34.77
C ASN A 472 82.28 45.58 -34.46
N THR A 473 81.49 45.96 -33.45
CA THR A 473 80.33 45.19 -32.96
C THR A 473 79.28 44.94 -34.05
N SER A 474 79.03 45.91 -34.91
CA SER A 474 78.06 45.81 -36.01
C SER A 474 78.48 44.78 -37.04
N TYR A 475 79.76 44.79 -37.45
CA TYR A 475 80.30 43.87 -38.44
C TYR A 475 80.35 42.44 -37.90
N LEU A 476 80.81 42.25 -36.65
CA LEU A 476 80.79 40.94 -35.99
C LEU A 476 79.37 40.39 -35.85
N SER A 477 78.41 41.21 -35.44
CA SER A 477 77.00 40.79 -35.34
C SER A 477 76.43 40.39 -36.70
N LYS A 478 76.78 41.13 -37.77
CA LYS A 478 76.40 40.80 -39.16
C LYS A 478 76.97 39.44 -39.58
N ILE A 479 78.27 39.20 -39.36
CA ILE A 479 78.90 37.92 -39.73
C ILE A 479 78.31 36.73 -38.96
N ILE A 480 78.07 36.85 -37.65
CA ILE A 480 77.47 35.78 -36.86
C ILE A 480 76.02 35.51 -37.30
N ASN A 481 75.26 36.56 -37.59
CA ASN A 481 73.91 36.41 -38.09
C ASN A 481 73.89 35.75 -39.47
N GLU A 482 74.78 36.15 -40.38
CA GLU A 482 74.83 35.56 -41.72
C GLU A 482 75.19 34.07 -41.69
N ASN A 483 76.18 33.69 -40.88
CA ASN A 483 76.74 32.33 -40.88
C ASN A 483 75.98 31.36 -39.97
N TYR A 484 75.51 31.83 -38.81
CA TYR A 484 74.85 30.97 -37.81
C TYR A 484 73.36 31.27 -37.66
N LYS A 485 72.82 32.25 -38.39
CA LYS A 485 71.42 32.70 -38.34
C LYS A 485 70.95 33.04 -36.93
N LYS A 486 71.88 33.52 -36.10
CA LYS A 486 71.67 33.81 -34.66
C LYS A 486 72.15 35.21 -34.32
N THR A 487 71.55 35.81 -33.30
CA THR A 487 72.16 36.97 -32.65
C THR A 487 73.39 36.52 -31.88
N PHE A 488 74.38 37.41 -31.68
CA PHE A 488 75.58 37.10 -30.89
C PHE A 488 75.23 36.46 -29.53
N THR A 489 74.24 37.00 -28.83
CA THR A 489 73.80 36.48 -27.53
C THR A 489 73.24 35.06 -27.63
N ASN A 490 72.42 34.76 -28.64
CA ASN A 490 71.90 33.38 -28.82
C ASN A 490 73.02 32.43 -29.25
N PHE A 491 73.93 32.89 -30.11
CA PHE A 491 75.08 32.11 -30.54
C PHE A 491 75.96 31.68 -29.35
N ILE A 492 76.34 32.62 -28.47
CA ILE A 492 77.10 32.32 -27.26
C ILE A 492 76.31 31.43 -26.30
N ASN A 493 75.02 31.70 -26.09
CA ASN A 493 74.19 30.88 -25.20
C ASN A 493 74.06 29.44 -25.68
N ASP A 494 73.92 29.21 -26.99
CA ASP A 494 73.82 27.85 -27.54
C ASP A 494 75.12 27.05 -27.33
N LEU A 495 76.29 27.69 -27.47
CA LEU A 495 77.58 27.08 -27.14
C LEU A 495 77.67 26.72 -25.64
N ARG A 496 77.27 27.65 -24.76
CA ARG A 496 77.25 27.43 -23.30
C ARG A 496 76.32 26.30 -22.88
N ILE A 497 75.12 26.22 -23.45
CA ILE A 497 74.18 25.14 -23.15
C ILE A 497 74.71 23.81 -23.70
N SER A 498 75.27 23.80 -24.90
CA SER A 498 75.87 22.59 -25.49
C SER A 498 77.01 22.04 -24.62
N PHE A 499 77.85 22.91 -24.06
CA PHE A 499 78.88 22.53 -23.08
C PHE A 499 78.28 21.86 -21.84
N ILE A 500 77.23 22.44 -21.25
CA ILE A 500 76.57 21.86 -20.06
C ILE A 500 75.91 20.53 -20.38
N LEU A 501 75.25 20.39 -21.53
CA LEU A 501 74.65 19.11 -21.93
C LEU A 501 75.71 18.02 -22.05
N LYS A 502 76.85 18.34 -22.69
CA LYS A 502 77.99 17.41 -22.79
C LYS A 502 78.51 17.00 -21.41
N LYS A 503 78.68 17.94 -20.47
CA LYS A 503 79.14 17.65 -19.10
C LYS A 503 78.13 16.83 -18.29
N LEU A 504 76.83 17.12 -18.43
CA LEU A 504 75.76 16.35 -17.77
C LEU A 504 75.67 14.91 -18.28
N GLU A 505 76.07 14.67 -19.53
CA GLU A 505 76.14 13.33 -20.14
C GLU A 505 77.42 12.59 -19.75
N SER A 506 78.58 13.25 -19.83
CA SER A 506 79.89 12.62 -19.64
C SER A 506 80.34 12.49 -18.19
N THR A 507 79.81 13.28 -17.25
CA THR A 507 80.35 13.37 -15.88
C THR A 507 79.23 13.38 -14.84
N SER A 508 79.18 12.36 -13.99
CA SER A 508 78.07 12.15 -13.05
C SER A 508 77.94 13.23 -11.97
N GLU A 509 79.06 13.83 -11.55
CA GLU A 509 79.08 14.91 -10.56
C GLU A 509 78.30 16.14 -11.00
N TYR A 510 78.29 16.46 -12.30
CA TYR A 510 77.54 17.59 -12.83
C TYR A 510 76.02 17.43 -12.65
N ARG A 511 75.51 16.20 -12.53
CA ARG A 511 74.08 15.93 -12.26
C ARG A 511 73.68 16.22 -10.81
N LYS A 512 74.66 16.33 -9.90
CA LYS A 512 74.45 16.65 -8.48
C LYS A 512 74.54 18.15 -8.19
N LEU A 513 75.04 18.95 -9.14
CA LEU A 513 75.17 20.39 -8.99
C LEU A 513 73.81 21.08 -9.05
N THR A 514 73.67 22.17 -8.31
CA THR A 514 72.46 23.00 -8.37
C THR A 514 72.35 23.71 -9.73
N ILE A 515 71.14 24.11 -10.11
CA ILE A 515 70.90 24.82 -11.37
C ILE A 515 71.65 26.16 -11.38
N GLU A 516 71.75 26.80 -10.22
CA GLU A 516 72.52 28.01 -9.98
C GLU A 516 74.00 27.79 -10.30
N HIS A 517 74.58 26.69 -9.82
CA HIS A 517 76.00 26.40 -10.00
C HIS A 517 76.31 25.98 -11.45
N LEU A 518 75.40 25.25 -12.10
CA LEU A 518 75.51 24.93 -13.52
C LEU A 518 75.43 26.19 -14.41
N ALA A 519 74.56 27.14 -14.05
CA ALA A 519 74.49 28.43 -14.73
C ALA A 519 75.80 29.22 -14.59
N ASP A 520 76.42 29.16 -13.42
CA ASP A 520 77.67 29.86 -13.11
C ASP A 520 78.86 29.30 -13.92
N ILE A 521 79.05 27.98 -13.91
CA ILE A 521 80.10 27.29 -14.69
C ILE A 521 79.94 27.53 -16.18
N ALA A 522 78.70 27.58 -16.67
CA ALA A 522 78.39 27.86 -18.07
C ALA A 522 78.61 29.33 -18.47
N GLY A 523 79.02 30.21 -17.54
CA GLY A 523 79.30 31.61 -17.83
C GLY A 523 78.06 32.51 -17.92
N PHE A 524 76.92 32.09 -17.36
CA PHE A 524 75.73 32.96 -17.31
C PHE A 524 75.81 33.93 -16.14
N THR A 525 75.38 35.17 -16.37
CA THR A 525 75.32 36.22 -15.33
C THR A 525 74.06 36.11 -14.46
N SER A 526 73.06 35.33 -14.87
CA SER A 526 71.88 35.04 -14.06
C SER A 526 71.29 33.67 -14.37
N VAL A 527 70.74 33.03 -13.32
CA VAL A 527 70.11 31.71 -13.38
C VAL A 527 68.88 31.74 -14.29
N ASN A 528 68.10 32.81 -14.27
CA ASN A 528 66.95 33.00 -15.15
C ASN A 528 67.32 33.12 -16.63
N ALA A 529 68.51 33.64 -16.95
CA ALA A 529 69.02 33.65 -18.32
C ALA A 529 69.45 32.24 -18.76
N PHE A 530 70.15 31.50 -17.90
CA PHE A 530 70.48 30.09 -18.13
C PHE A 530 69.23 29.24 -18.35
N TYR A 531 68.23 29.36 -17.47
CA TYR A 531 67.00 28.58 -17.55
C TYR A 531 66.25 28.79 -18.86
N ARG A 532 66.13 30.06 -19.31
CA ARG A 532 65.49 30.39 -20.59
C ARG A 532 66.28 29.87 -21.78
N ALA A 533 67.61 30.00 -21.76
CA ALA A 533 68.48 29.47 -22.81
C ALA A 533 68.41 27.94 -22.89
N PHE A 534 68.50 27.24 -21.75
CA PHE A 534 68.44 25.79 -21.67
C PHE A 534 67.10 25.25 -22.17
N LYS A 535 65.97 25.84 -21.75
CA LYS A 535 64.64 25.45 -22.22
C LYS A 535 64.45 25.72 -23.71
N LYS A 536 64.98 26.83 -24.21
CA LYS A 536 64.93 27.15 -25.63
C LYS A 536 65.75 26.16 -26.47
N HIS A 537 66.90 25.73 -25.97
CA HIS A 537 67.80 24.82 -26.70
C HIS A 537 67.34 23.37 -26.66
N THR A 538 66.80 22.90 -25.53
CA THR A 538 66.44 21.48 -25.31
C THR A 538 64.94 21.19 -25.33
N GLY A 539 64.09 22.23 -25.32
CA GLY A 539 62.65 22.10 -25.11
C GLY A 539 62.23 21.79 -23.67
N LEU A 540 63.18 21.43 -22.80
CA LEU A 540 62.93 20.97 -21.43
C LEU A 540 63.56 21.93 -20.42
N THR A 541 63.00 21.96 -19.21
CA THR A 541 63.60 22.74 -18.13
C THR A 541 64.87 22.04 -17.60
N PRO A 542 65.90 22.78 -17.16
CA PRO A 542 67.12 22.17 -16.59
C PRO A 542 66.83 21.12 -15.53
N SER A 543 65.94 21.42 -14.58
CA SER A 543 65.57 20.52 -13.48
C SER A 543 64.90 19.23 -13.98
N TYR A 544 64.02 19.33 -14.97
CA TYR A 544 63.35 18.16 -15.54
C TYR A 544 64.33 17.30 -16.35
N TYR A 545 65.20 17.94 -17.13
CA TYR A 545 66.24 17.25 -17.91
C TYR A 545 67.19 16.46 -17.01
N ILE A 546 67.67 17.08 -15.92
CA ILE A 546 68.57 16.42 -14.95
C ILE A 546 67.84 15.28 -14.22
N LYS A 547 66.61 15.50 -13.76
CA LYS A 547 65.80 14.45 -13.12
C LYS A 547 65.63 13.22 -14.01
N LYS A 548 65.24 13.42 -15.27
CA LYS A 548 65.11 12.33 -16.25
C LYS A 548 66.43 11.57 -16.46
N ARG A 549 67.58 12.25 -16.38
CA ARG A 549 68.91 11.64 -16.53
C ARG A 549 69.41 10.94 -15.26
N ILE A 550 68.94 11.33 -14.08
CA ILE A 550 69.20 10.63 -12.81
C ILE A 550 68.33 9.37 -12.69
N GLU A 551 67.13 9.37 -13.28
CA GLU A 551 66.23 8.19 -13.26
C GLU A 551 66.62 7.11 -14.28
N GLN A 552 67.54 7.40 -15.21
CA GLN A 552 67.97 6.50 -16.30
C GLN A 552 69.40 5.95 -16.11
N ASN A 553 70.10 6.33 -15.04
CA ASN A 553 71.42 5.84 -14.63
C ASN A 553 71.35 5.42 -13.17
#